data_AF-A0A534HCM2-F1
#
_entry.id   AF-A0A534HCM2-F1
#
_cell.length_a   1.000
_cell.length_b   1.000
_cell.length_c   1.000
_cell.angle_alpha   90.00
_cell.angle_beta   90.00
_cell.angle_gamma   90.00
#
_symmetry.space_group_name_H-M   'P 1'
#
loop_
_entity.id
_entity.type
_entity.pdbx_description
1 polymer ?
#
loop_
_entity_poly.entity_id
_entity_poly.type
_entity_poly.pdbx_seq_one_letter_code
_entity_poly.pdbx_strand_id
1 'polypeptide(L)'
;DLLADIIKRHDVVRAVALVADQEPTTSEHKYWTRFLNRDTAFYLGPEEIGRVTRFPVFFIAMRRTARGYYEMHFEPLAGPAQPLPAGALTERYARRVEEQIRSAPCDWPWSHKRWKLKRSLYQRQ
;
A
#
# COMPACT_ATOMS: atom_id res chain seq x y z
N ASP A 1 8.35 -8.51 -12.33
CA ASP A 1 7.52 -8.53 -13.56
C ASP A 1 6.74 -7.25 -13.80
N LEU A 2 5.84 -6.80 -12.90
CA LEU A 2 5.03 -5.59 -13.12
C LEU A 2 5.86 -4.32 -13.40
N LEU A 3 6.85 -4.01 -12.55
CA LEU A 3 7.68 -2.82 -12.72
C LEU A 3 8.43 -2.83 -14.07
N ALA A 4 8.96 -3.98 -14.47
CA ALA A 4 9.66 -4.13 -15.74
C ALA A 4 8.72 -3.91 -16.94
N ASP A 5 7.48 -4.39 -16.89
CA ASP A 5 6.49 -4.11 -17.95
C ASP A 5 6.11 -2.63 -18.02
N ILE A 6 5.96 -1.96 -16.86
CA ILE A 6 5.67 -0.53 -16.81
C ILE A 6 6.79 0.28 -17.48
N ILE A 7 8.05 -0.05 -17.18
CA ILE A 7 9.22 0.62 -17.79
C ILE A 7 9.28 0.35 -19.30
N LYS A 8 9.05 -0.92 -19.72
CA LYS A 8 9.11 -1.32 -21.13
C LYS A 8 8.09 -0.57 -21.99
N ARG A 9 6.95 -0.19 -21.42
CA ARG A 9 5.81 0.43 -22.11
C ARG A 9 5.53 1.84 -21.56
N HIS A 10 6.59 2.60 -21.29
CA HIS A 10 6.52 3.93 -20.65
C HIS A 10 5.78 4.99 -21.48
N ASP A 11 5.65 4.76 -22.79
CA ASP A 11 4.93 5.59 -23.75
C ASP A 11 3.39 5.43 -23.69
N VAL A 12 2.91 4.37 -23.05
CA VAL A 12 1.47 4.09 -22.91
C VAL A 12 0.92 4.69 -21.62
N VAL A 13 0.03 5.68 -21.76
CA VAL A 13 -0.75 6.26 -20.66
C VAL A 13 -1.55 5.17 -19.94
N ARG A 14 -1.41 5.09 -18.62
CA ARG A 14 -2.06 4.06 -17.80
C ARG A 14 -2.31 4.55 -16.37
N ALA A 15 -3.28 3.92 -15.71
CA ALA A 15 -3.38 3.89 -14.26
C ALA A 15 -2.95 2.49 -13.77
N VAL A 16 -2.19 2.44 -12.68
CA VAL A 16 -1.79 1.20 -12.03
C VAL A 16 -2.44 1.15 -10.64
N ALA A 17 -3.33 0.20 -10.42
CA ALA A 17 -3.97 -0.02 -9.13
C ALA A 17 -3.39 -1.27 -8.46
N LEU A 18 -3.04 -1.16 -7.17
CA LEU A 18 -2.54 -2.26 -6.38
C LEU A 18 -3.31 -2.35 -5.06
N VAL A 19 -3.71 -3.57 -4.68
CA VAL A 19 -4.21 -3.86 -3.33
C VAL A 19 -3.01 -4.23 -2.47
N ALA A 20 -2.49 -3.27 -1.70
CA ALA A 20 -1.21 -3.39 -1.01
C ALA A 20 -1.33 -3.57 0.52
N ASP A 21 -2.55 -3.75 1.04
CA ASP A 21 -2.82 -3.92 2.47
C ASP A 21 -2.82 -5.38 2.93
N GLN A 22 -2.59 -6.34 2.04
CA GLN A 22 -2.46 -7.76 2.37
C GLN A 22 -1.05 -8.12 2.87
N GLU A 23 -0.92 -9.33 3.41
CA GLU A 23 0.37 -9.88 3.85
C GLU A 23 1.33 -10.12 2.66
N PRO A 24 2.55 -9.54 2.66
CA PRO A 24 3.54 -9.75 1.60
C PRO A 24 4.26 -11.09 1.78
N THR A 25 3.60 -12.20 1.45
CA THR A 25 4.15 -13.56 1.66
C THR A 25 5.34 -13.88 0.77
N THR A 26 5.37 -13.38 -0.46
CA THR A 26 6.36 -13.76 -1.50
C THR A 26 7.43 -12.71 -1.78
N SER A 27 7.29 -11.49 -1.24
CA SER A 27 8.24 -10.41 -1.49
C SER A 27 9.40 -10.46 -0.49
N GLU A 28 10.64 -10.37 -0.97
CA GLU A 28 11.82 -10.24 -0.10
C GLU A 28 11.95 -8.83 0.48
N HIS A 29 11.46 -7.81 -0.25
CA HIS A 29 11.50 -6.41 0.15
C HIS A 29 10.25 -6.03 0.93
N LYS A 30 10.40 -5.93 2.25
CA LYS A 30 9.32 -5.66 3.19
C LYS A 30 9.60 -4.40 3.98
N TYR A 31 8.58 -3.57 4.13
CA TYR A 31 8.60 -2.47 5.09
C TYR A 31 7.91 -2.88 6.38
N TRP A 32 8.66 -2.93 7.48
CA TRP A 32 8.13 -3.29 8.80
C TRP A 32 7.61 -2.04 9.52
N THR A 33 6.39 -2.11 10.01
CA THR A 33 5.77 -1.05 10.81
C THR A 33 4.77 -1.63 11.81
N ARG A 34 4.25 -0.78 12.71
CA ARG A 34 3.21 -1.16 13.66
C ARG A 34 1.84 -0.82 13.07
N PHE A 35 1.00 -1.82 12.81
CA PHE A 35 -0.31 -1.65 12.20
C PHE A 35 -1.41 -2.29 13.07
N LEU A 36 -2.42 -1.49 13.43
CA LEU A 36 -3.44 -1.84 14.42
C LEU A 36 -2.81 -2.41 15.70
N ASN A 37 -1.84 -1.66 16.24
CA ASN A 37 -1.07 -1.97 17.45
C ASN A 37 -0.18 -3.22 17.40
N ARG A 38 0.00 -3.87 16.24
CA ARG A 38 0.81 -5.08 16.09
C ARG A 38 1.86 -4.90 15.00
N ASP A 39 3.06 -5.44 15.21
CA ASP A 39 4.09 -5.43 14.17
C ASP A 39 3.65 -6.25 12.96
N THR A 40 3.85 -5.70 11.77
CA THR A 40 3.60 -6.39 10.50
C THR A 40 4.48 -5.82 9.38
N ALA A 41 4.48 -6.50 8.25
CA ALA A 41 5.17 -6.07 7.04
C ALA A 41 4.17 -5.60 5.96
N PHE A 42 4.53 -4.56 5.23
CA PHE A 42 3.87 -4.11 4.01
C PHE A 42 4.75 -4.36 2.79
N TYR A 43 4.09 -4.57 1.64
CA TYR A 43 4.75 -4.71 0.35
C TYR A 43 5.27 -3.35 -0.14
N LEU A 44 6.54 -3.29 -0.56
CA LEU A 44 7.19 -2.05 -1.03
C LEU A 44 6.88 -1.70 -2.50
N GLY A 45 6.22 -2.57 -3.26
CA GLY A 45 6.04 -2.39 -4.71
C GLY A 45 5.40 -1.06 -5.14
N PRO A 46 4.32 -0.56 -4.51
CA PRO A 46 3.76 0.75 -4.87
C PRO A 46 4.77 1.90 -4.69
N GLU A 47 5.64 1.82 -3.68
CA GLU A 47 6.70 2.80 -3.45
C GLU A 47 7.79 2.71 -4.50
N GLU A 48 8.25 1.51 -4.85
CA GLU A 48 9.24 1.29 -5.90
C GLU A 48 8.72 1.77 -7.26
N ILE A 49 7.48 1.43 -7.59
CA ILE A 49 6.81 1.87 -8.82
C ILE A 49 6.72 3.40 -8.85
N GLY A 50 6.22 4.03 -7.79
CA GLY A 50 6.11 5.50 -7.72
C GLY A 50 7.47 6.19 -7.87
N ARG A 51 8.52 5.66 -7.23
CA ARG A 51 9.87 6.21 -7.31
C ARG A 51 10.49 6.11 -8.70
N VAL A 52 10.38 4.94 -9.35
CA VAL A 52 10.98 4.70 -10.67
C VAL A 52 10.22 5.41 -11.79
N THR A 53 8.89 5.34 -11.74
CA THR A 53 8.02 5.94 -12.78
C THR A 53 7.79 7.43 -12.60
N ARG A 54 8.07 7.95 -11.39
CA ARG A 54 7.77 9.34 -10.98
C ARG A 54 6.28 9.68 -11.03
N PHE A 55 5.41 8.68 -11.06
CA PHE A 55 3.97 8.89 -11.06
C PHE A 55 3.50 9.52 -9.74
N PRO A 56 2.45 10.36 -9.78
CA PRO A 56 1.72 10.67 -8.55
C PRO A 56 1.09 9.40 -8.00
N VAL A 57 1.09 9.26 -6.68
CA VAL A 57 0.55 8.09 -5.98
C VAL A 57 -0.62 8.53 -5.12
N PHE A 58 -1.73 7.82 -5.24
CA PHE A 58 -2.97 8.08 -4.50
C PHE A 58 -3.36 6.88 -3.66
N PHE A 59 -3.90 7.14 -2.47
CA PHE A 59 -4.70 6.20 -1.71
C PHE A 59 -6.14 6.29 -2.22
N ILE A 60 -6.75 5.14 -2.48
CA ILE A 60 -8.17 5.08 -2.85
C ILE A 60 -8.94 4.74 -1.59
N ALA A 61 -9.48 5.79 -0.94
CA ALA A 61 -10.35 5.61 0.20
C ALA A 61 -11.73 5.17 -0.29
N MET A 62 -12.22 4.03 0.21
CA MET A 62 -13.49 3.46 -0.22
C MET A 62 -14.43 3.34 0.97
N ARG A 63 -15.66 3.83 0.79
CA ARG A 63 -16.72 3.75 1.80
C ARG A 63 -17.96 3.13 1.21
N ARG A 64 -18.53 2.12 1.88
CA ARG A 64 -19.84 1.59 1.52
C ARG A 64 -20.93 2.55 2.02
N THR A 65 -21.76 3.06 1.12
CA THR A 65 -22.87 3.99 1.45
C THR A 65 -24.21 3.27 1.57
N ALA A 66 -24.39 2.19 0.81
CA ALA A 66 -25.52 1.27 0.89
C ALA A 66 -25.12 -0.10 0.34
N ARG A 67 -26.01 -1.11 0.41
CA ARG A 67 -25.74 -2.44 -0.16
C ARG A 67 -25.49 -2.32 -1.66
N GLY A 68 -24.26 -2.62 -2.10
CA GLY A 68 -23.85 -2.54 -3.50
C GLY A 68 -23.43 -1.14 -3.96
N TYR A 69 -23.48 -0.12 -3.09
CA TYR A 69 -23.10 1.25 -3.42
C TYR A 69 -21.86 1.67 -2.63
N TYR A 70 -20.87 2.18 -3.34
CA TYR A 70 -19.59 2.60 -2.79
C TYR A 70 -19.24 3.99 -3.30
N GLU A 71 -18.64 4.78 -2.42
CA GLU A 71 -18.02 6.05 -2.73
C GLU A 71 -16.51 5.88 -2.66
N MET A 72 -15.79 6.43 -3.64
CA MET A 72 -14.34 6.38 -3.72
C MET A 72 -13.76 7.78 -3.72
N HIS A 73 -12.80 8.03 -2.83
CA HIS A 73 -12.05 9.27 -2.74
C HIS A 73 -10.58 9.01 -3.05
N PHE A 74 -10.00 9.82 -3.92
CA PHE A 74 -8.59 9.72 -4.29
C PHE A 74 -7.78 10.70 -3.45
N GLU A 75 -7.06 10.19 -2.47
CA GLU A 75 -6.24 10.97 -1.56
C GLU A 75 -4.77 10.94 -2.01
N PRO A 76 -4.13 12.08 -2.32
CA PRO A 76 -2.74 12.08 -2.74
C PRO A 76 -1.82 11.62 -1.59
N LEU A 77 -1.03 10.57 -1.83
CA LEU A 77 0.02 10.09 -0.92
C LEU A 77 1.40 10.62 -1.29
N ALA A 78 1.66 10.80 -2.59
CA ALA A 78 2.87 11.41 -3.11
C ALA A 78 2.60 12.16 -4.42
N GLY A 79 3.22 13.33 -4.56
CA GLY A 79 3.23 14.08 -5.82
C GLY A 79 4.14 13.46 -6.88
N PRO A 80 4.06 13.94 -8.14
CA PRO A 80 4.95 13.49 -9.20
C PRO A 80 6.40 13.81 -8.86
N ALA A 81 7.28 12.82 -9.03
CA ALA A 81 8.71 12.91 -8.71
C ALA A 81 9.04 13.42 -7.28
N GLN A 82 8.11 13.33 -6.32
CA GLN A 82 8.34 13.83 -4.97
C GLN A 82 9.46 13.03 -4.28
N PRO A 83 10.52 13.69 -3.78
CA PRO A 83 11.56 13.00 -3.02
C PRO A 83 10.99 12.56 -1.67
N LEU A 84 11.02 11.25 -1.41
CA LEU A 84 10.57 10.65 -0.16
C LEU A 84 11.65 9.69 0.37
N PRO A 85 11.92 9.69 1.69
CA PRO A 85 12.74 8.66 2.31
C PRO A 85 12.23 7.26 2.02
N ALA A 86 13.12 6.27 2.04
CA ALA A 86 12.73 4.87 1.90
C ALA A 86 11.72 4.47 2.99
N GLY A 87 10.64 3.81 2.59
CA GLY A 87 9.53 3.39 3.44
C GLY A 87 8.50 4.49 3.74
N ALA A 88 8.78 5.77 3.46
CA ALA A 88 7.90 6.86 3.87
C ALA A 88 6.55 6.84 3.15
N LEU A 89 6.52 6.45 1.86
CA LEU A 89 5.26 6.30 1.13
C LEU A 89 4.45 5.14 1.68
N THR A 90 5.12 4.02 1.93
CA THR A 90 4.50 2.81 2.48
C THR A 90 3.95 3.05 3.88
N GLU A 91 4.64 3.81 4.72
CA GLU A 91 4.16 4.21 6.03
C GLU A 91 2.91 5.10 5.94
N ARG A 92 2.91 6.11 5.04
CA ARG A 92 1.72 6.94 4.80
C ARG A 92 0.52 6.08 4.38
N TYR A 93 0.73 5.15 3.46
CA TYR A 93 -0.29 4.19 3.04
C TYR A 93 -0.81 3.39 4.24
N ALA A 94 0.08 2.78 5.03
CA ALA A 94 -0.30 1.99 6.20
C ALA A 94 -1.13 2.80 7.22
N ARG A 95 -0.78 4.06 7.49
CA ARG A 95 -1.59 4.94 8.34
C ARG A 95 -2.98 5.18 7.79
N ARG A 96 -3.12 5.45 6.48
CA ARG A 96 -4.41 5.65 5.83
C ARG A 96 -5.29 4.41 5.84
N VAL A 97 -4.71 3.23 5.61
CA VAL A 97 -5.46 1.97 5.79
C VAL A 97 -5.94 1.84 7.23
N GLU A 98 -5.09 2.14 8.22
CA GLU A 98 -5.45 2.03 9.64
C GLU A 98 -6.58 2.99 10.02
N GLU A 99 -6.56 4.22 9.49
CA GLU A 99 -7.62 5.22 9.64
C GLU A 99 -8.93 4.74 9.01
N GLN A 100 -8.90 4.19 7.79
CA GLN A 100 -10.09 3.64 7.12
C GLN A 100 -10.68 2.45 7.86
N ILE A 101 -9.84 1.56 8.40
CA ILE A 101 -10.32 0.44 9.22
C ILE A 101 -10.97 0.95 10.50
N ARG A 102 -10.41 1.98 11.15
CA ARG A 102 -11.00 2.56 12.35
C ARG A 102 -12.35 3.23 12.08
N SER A 103 -12.53 3.85 10.92
CA SER A 103 -13.77 4.54 10.58
C SER A 103 -14.90 3.58 10.16
N ALA A 104 -14.56 2.48 9.49
CA ALA A 104 -15.51 1.45 9.06
C ALA A 104 -14.92 0.04 9.23
N PRO A 105 -14.84 -0.49 10.48
CA PRO A 105 -14.17 -1.75 10.74
C PRO A 105 -14.79 -2.90 9.97
N CYS A 106 -16.13 -2.94 9.84
CA CYS A 106 -16.84 -4.01 9.15
C CYS A 106 -16.55 -4.11 7.64
N ASP A 107 -16.05 -3.04 7.03
CA ASP A 107 -15.77 -3.00 5.59
C ASP A 107 -14.40 -3.61 5.22
N TRP A 108 -13.51 -3.79 6.20
CA TRP A 108 -12.22 -4.42 5.96
C TRP A 108 -12.33 -5.96 5.95
N PRO A 109 -11.71 -6.66 4.98
CA PRO A 109 -11.83 -8.12 4.87
C PRO A 109 -11.02 -8.86 5.95
N TRP A 110 -11.58 -8.99 7.15
CA TRP A 110 -10.96 -9.64 8.33
C TRP A 110 -10.60 -11.12 8.15
N SER A 111 -11.06 -11.77 7.08
CA SER A 111 -10.73 -13.16 6.78
C SER A 111 -9.25 -13.35 6.38
N HIS A 112 -8.55 -12.29 5.98
CA HIS A 112 -7.14 -12.36 5.62
C HIS A 112 -6.23 -12.49 6.86
N LYS A 113 -5.24 -13.37 6.78
CA LYS A 113 -4.25 -13.60 7.85
C LYS A 113 -3.15 -12.52 7.87
N ARG A 114 -3.53 -11.25 8.02
CA ARG A 114 -2.64 -10.07 7.88
C ARG A 114 -1.36 -10.09 8.72
N TRP A 115 -1.40 -10.71 9.91
CA TRP A 115 -0.29 -10.78 10.88
C TRP A 115 0.36 -12.16 10.98
N LYS A 116 0.33 -12.97 9.91
CA LYS A 116 0.99 -14.28 9.91
C LYS A 116 2.52 -14.15 9.82
N LEU A 117 3.05 -13.17 9.09
CA LEU A 117 4.46 -12.80 9.13
C LEU A 117 4.85 -12.28 10.51
N LYS A 118 5.93 -12.83 11.07
CA LYS A 118 6.54 -12.37 12.31
C LYS A 118 7.89 -11.74 12.01
N ARG A 119 8.18 -10.60 12.65
CA ARG A 119 9.48 -9.93 12.54
C ARG A 119 10.53 -10.84 13.16
N SER A 120 11.57 -11.20 12.39
CA SER A 120 12.68 -11.97 12.96
C SER A 120 13.43 -11.10 13.95
N LEU A 121 13.73 -11.64 15.14
CA LEU A 121 14.56 -10.98 16.15
C LEU A 121 16.02 -10.79 15.67
N TYR A 122 16.43 -11.51 14.62
CA TYR A 122 17.81 -11.53 14.12
C TYR A 122 18.00 -10.72 12.82
N GLN A 123 16.95 -10.10 12.27
CA GLN A 123 17.10 -9.18 11.15
C GLN A 123 17.62 -7.82 11.66
N ARG A 124 18.93 -7.59 11.52
CA ARG A 124 19.57 -6.29 11.78
C ARG A 124 19.09 -5.26 10.75
N GLN A 125 18.85 -4.03 11.24
CA GLN A 125 18.47 -2.84 10.45
C GLN A 125 19.53 -2.48 9.42
#